data_AF-A0A1C2I3E2-F1
#
_entry.id   AF-A0A1C2I3E2-F1
#
_cell.length_a   1.000
_cell.length_b   1.000
_cell.length_c   1.000
_cell.angle_alpha   90.00
_cell.angle_beta   90.00
_cell.angle_gamma   90.00
#
_symmetry.space_group_name_H-M   'P 1'
#
loop_
_entity.id
_entity.type
_entity.pdbx_description
1 polymer ?
#
loop_
_entity_poly.entity_id
_entity_poly.type
_entity_poly.pdbx_seq_one_letter_code
_entity_poly.pdbx_strand_id
1 'polypeptide(L)'
;MTPESAPESATEDLVIALLQALCHEPVISLAKIGKQMNLRRSQLERLLLLLGENESWGGMGYLTQSEQRGRTVILLTQKGKDLCASMAN
;
A
#
# COMPACT_ATOMS: atom_id res chain seq x y z
N MET A 1 -15.58 -26.53 -16.20
CA MET A 1 -14.41 -26.38 -15.31
C MET A 1 -13.52 -25.32 -15.92
N THR A 2 -13.74 -24.08 -15.52
CA THR A 2 -13.03 -22.88 -15.97
C THR A 2 -12.63 -22.11 -14.71
N PRO A 3 -11.35 -21.81 -14.46
CA PRO A 3 -11.00 -20.91 -13.38
C PRO A 3 -11.19 -19.47 -13.88
N GLU A 4 -12.34 -18.88 -13.56
CA GLU A 4 -12.62 -17.44 -13.78
C GLU A 4 -12.15 -16.57 -12.60
N SER A 5 -11.01 -16.89 -12.00
CA SER A 5 -10.43 -16.13 -10.87
C SER A 5 -9.27 -15.27 -11.37
N ALA A 6 -9.52 -14.13 -12.02
CA ALA A 6 -8.46 -13.39 -12.73
C ALA A 6 -8.29 -11.87 -12.47
N PRO A 7 -9.13 -11.14 -11.71
CA PRO A 7 -8.79 -9.76 -11.33
C PRO A 7 -8.61 -9.50 -9.82
N GLU A 8 -9.25 -10.29 -8.95
CA GLU A 8 -9.21 -10.07 -7.50
C GLU A 8 -7.85 -10.44 -6.89
N SER A 9 -7.30 -11.59 -7.29
CA SER A 9 -5.99 -12.08 -6.84
C SER A 9 -4.86 -11.10 -7.17
N ALA A 10 -4.87 -10.51 -8.35
CA ALA A 10 -3.83 -9.56 -8.77
C ALA A 10 -3.82 -8.27 -7.93
N THR A 11 -4.99 -7.81 -7.46
CA THR A 11 -5.07 -6.62 -6.60
C THR A 11 -4.64 -6.96 -5.18
N GLU A 12 -5.04 -8.12 -4.67
CA GLU A 12 -4.62 -8.64 -3.37
C GLU A 12 -3.10 -8.82 -3.30
N ASP A 13 -2.48 -9.41 -4.33
CA ASP A 13 -1.03 -9.57 -4.44
C ASP A 13 -0.30 -8.22 -4.35
N LEU A 14 -0.84 -7.19 -5.02
CA LEU A 14 -0.28 -5.84 -4.99
C LEU A 14 -0.43 -5.17 -3.62
N VAL A 15 -1.56 -5.38 -2.94
CA VAL A 15 -1.79 -4.90 -1.57
C VAL A 15 -0.78 -5.54 -0.62
N ILE A 16 -0.64 -6.85 -0.67
CA ILE A 16 0.30 -7.60 0.16
C ILE A 16 1.74 -7.13 -0.10
N ALA A 17 2.15 -7.01 -1.37
CA ALA A 17 3.49 -6.57 -1.74
C ALA A 17 3.80 -5.13 -1.24
N LEU A 18 2.82 -4.21 -1.33
CA LEU A 18 2.97 -2.85 -0.82
C LEU A 18 3.13 -2.82 0.70
N LEU A 19 2.28 -3.55 1.43
CA LEU A 19 2.35 -3.63 2.88
C LEU A 19 3.66 -4.26 3.33
N GLN A 20 4.10 -5.36 2.70
CA GLN A 20 5.39 -5.98 2.98
C GLN A 20 6.55 -5.01 2.76
N ALA A 21 6.56 -4.25 1.66
CA ALA A 21 7.59 -3.25 1.41
C ALA A 21 7.66 -2.22 2.55
N LEU A 22 6.51 -1.74 3.02
CA LEU A 22 6.41 -0.77 4.11
C LEU A 22 6.74 -1.37 5.49
N CYS A 23 6.48 -2.66 5.72
CA CYS A 23 6.93 -3.32 6.95
C CYS A 23 8.46 -3.41 7.03
N HIS A 24 9.15 -3.54 5.90
CA HIS A 24 10.62 -3.57 5.85
C HIS A 24 11.23 -2.17 5.87
N GLU A 25 10.61 -1.21 5.18
CA GLU A 25 11.05 0.19 5.12
C GLU A 25 9.85 1.09 5.49
N PRO A 26 9.74 1.55 6.75
CA PRO A 26 8.53 2.21 7.27
C PRO A 26 8.23 3.58 6.66
N VAL A 27 9.16 4.13 5.87
CA VAL A 27 9.01 5.40 5.15
C VAL A 27 9.53 5.22 3.73
N ILE A 28 8.64 5.27 2.73
CA ILE A 28 9.02 5.08 1.31
C ILE A 28 8.44 6.22 0.48
N SER A 29 9.25 6.81 -0.40
CA SER A 29 8.74 7.81 -1.35
C SER A 29 7.82 7.19 -2.39
N LEU A 30 6.79 7.93 -2.82
CA LEU A 30 5.84 7.49 -3.85
C LEU A 30 6.54 7.04 -5.16
N ALA A 31 7.58 7.77 -5.56
CA ALA A 31 8.37 7.44 -6.76
C ALA A 31 9.13 6.12 -6.63
N LYS A 32 9.72 5.86 -5.45
CA LYS A 32 10.47 4.62 -5.17
C LYS A 32 9.55 3.40 -5.21
N ILE A 33 8.39 3.47 -4.55
CA ILE A 33 7.46 2.33 -4.52
C ILE A 33 6.87 2.03 -5.91
N GLY A 34 6.51 3.07 -6.67
CA GLY A 34 6.01 2.90 -8.04
C GLY A 34 7.04 2.23 -8.95
N LYS A 35 8.32 2.60 -8.83
CA LYS A 35 9.42 1.96 -9.56
C LYS A 35 9.65 0.52 -9.11
N GLN A 36 9.68 0.26 -7.80
CA GLN A 36 9.95 -1.06 -7.24
C GLN A 36 8.87 -2.08 -7.61
N MET A 37 7.61 -1.66 -7.61
CA MET A 37 6.47 -2.53 -7.94
C MET A 37 6.11 -2.51 -9.44
N ASN A 38 6.84 -1.74 -10.26
CA ASN A 38 6.54 -1.54 -11.68
C ASN A 38 5.08 -1.12 -11.95
N LEU A 39 4.56 -0.23 -11.11
CA LEU A 39 3.16 0.22 -11.17
C LEU A 39 3.00 1.54 -11.91
N ARG A 40 1.91 1.64 -12.68
CA ARG A 40 1.46 2.94 -13.19
C ARG A 40 0.96 3.82 -12.05
N ARG A 41 1.06 5.13 -12.23
CA ARG A 41 0.59 6.12 -11.25
C ARG A 41 -0.85 5.88 -10.80
N SER A 42 -1.77 5.62 -11.73
CA SER A 42 -3.18 5.37 -11.41
C SER A 42 -3.41 4.09 -10.60
N GLN A 43 -2.60 3.05 -10.82
CA GLN A 43 -2.69 1.81 -10.03
C GLN A 43 -2.20 2.06 -8.60
N LEU A 44 -1.08 2.78 -8.46
CA LEU A 44 -0.54 3.16 -7.17
C LEU A 44 -1.51 4.06 -6.39
N GLU A 45 -2.09 5.08 -7.03
CA GLU A 45 -3.09 5.96 -6.41
C GLU A 45 -4.32 5.18 -5.92
N ARG A 46 -4.80 4.17 -6.68
CA ARG A 46 -5.90 3.31 -6.24
C ARG A 46 -5.54 2.46 -5.02
N LEU A 47 -4.34 1.89 -4.98
CA LEU A 47 -3.85 1.14 -3.82
C LEU A 47 -3.75 2.03 -2.58
N LEU A 48 -3.24 3.26 -2.75
CA LEU A 48 -3.11 4.22 -1.65
C LEU A 48 -4.44 4.73 -1.15
N LEU A 49 -5.44 4.89 -2.03
CA LEU A 49 -6.80 5.22 -1.63
C LEU A 49 -7.42 4.09 -0.79
N LEU A 50 -7.25 2.85 -1.25
CA LEU A 50 -7.78 1.66 -0.58
C LEU A 50 -7.13 1.42 0.80
N LEU A 51 -5.81 1.59 0.90
CA LEU A 51 -5.07 1.35 2.15
C LEU A 51 -4.95 2.59 3.05
N GLY A 52 -5.33 3.75 2.54
CA GLY A 52 -5.24 5.03 3.21
C GLY A 52 -6.26 5.21 4.34
N GLU A 53 -6.13 6.32 5.08
CA GLU A 53 -7.00 6.70 6.20
C GLU A 53 -8.36 7.28 5.79
N ASN A 54 -8.63 7.44 4.49
CA ASN A 54 -9.87 8.09 4.05
C ASN A 54 -11.08 7.12 4.09
N GLU A 55 -11.72 7.05 5.25
CA GLU A 55 -12.90 6.20 5.49
C GLU A 55 -14.08 6.52 4.56
N SER A 56 -14.19 7.77 4.08
CA SER A 56 -15.27 8.17 3.17
C SER A 56 -15.20 7.49 1.80
N TRP A 57 -14.05 6.90 1.47
CA TRP A 57 -13.79 6.17 0.23
C TRP A 57 -13.54 4.68 0.47
N GLY A 58 -13.82 4.19 1.68
CA GLY A 58 -13.56 2.79 2.08
C GLY A 58 -12.09 2.51 2.38
N GLY A 59 -11.31 3.54 2.75
CA GLY A 59 -9.91 3.39 3.15
C GLY A 59 -9.75 2.52 4.39
N MET A 60 -8.77 1.63 4.39
CA MET A 60 -8.55 0.68 5.49
C MET A 60 -7.74 1.25 6.67
N GLY A 61 -7.14 2.43 6.52
CA GLY A 61 -6.41 3.13 7.58
C GLY A 61 -5.07 2.53 7.94
N TYR A 62 -4.43 1.78 7.04
CA TYR A 62 -3.09 1.21 7.27
C TYR A 62 -1.97 2.19 6.93
N LEU A 63 -2.22 3.06 5.95
CA LEU A 63 -1.22 3.95 5.36
C LEU A 63 -1.63 5.41 5.45
N THR A 64 -0.64 6.29 5.52
CA THR A 64 -0.84 7.73 5.37
C THR A 64 0.20 8.32 4.41
N GLN A 65 -0.11 9.46 3.83
CA GLN A 65 0.78 10.19 2.94
C GLN A 65 1.20 11.50 3.60
N SER A 66 2.50 11.80 3.54
CA SER A 66 3.05 13.05 4.08
C SER A 66 4.03 13.65 3.07
N GLU A 67 4.17 14.97 3.07
CA GLU A 67 5.27 15.62 2.38
C GLU A 67 6.49 15.71 3.28
N GLN A 68 7.63 15.21 2.79
CA GLN A 68 8.92 15.35 3.45
C GLN A 68 9.95 15.90 2.46
N ARG A 69 10.54 17.06 2.78
CA ARG A 69 11.57 17.73 1.96
C ARG A 69 11.14 17.89 0.48
N GLY A 70 9.87 18.24 0.26
CA GLY A 70 9.28 18.42 -1.08
C GLY A 70 9.00 17.11 -1.84
N ARG A 71 8.95 15.97 -1.15
CA ARG A 71 8.59 14.67 -1.75
C ARG A 71 7.45 14.03 -0.97
N THR A 72 6.47 13.49 -1.69
CA THR A 72 5.43 12.65 -1.09
C THR A 72 6.02 11.32 -0.65
N VAL A 73 5.87 11.00 0.63
CA VAL A 73 6.23 9.72 1.24
C VAL A 73 5.00 9.03 1.80
N ILE A 74 5.05 7.71 1.79
CA ILE A 74 4.05 6.82 2.38
C ILE A 74 4.62 6.33 3.71
N LEU A 75 3.75 6.33 4.72
CA LEU A 75 4.06 5.97 6.10
C LEU A 75 3.02 4.97 6.59
N LEU A 76 3.42 4.06 7.47
CA LEU A 76 2.48 3.23 8.22
C LEU A 76 1.79 4.07 9.32
N THR A 77 0.47 3.95 9.41
CA THR A 77 -0.29 4.40 10.59
C THR A 77 0.00 3.49 11.77
N GLN A 78 -0.56 3.77 12.95
CA GLN A 78 -0.45 2.83 14.07
C GLN A 78 -1.06 1.46 13.72
N LYS A 79 -2.25 1.46 13.09
CA LYS A 79 -2.91 0.24 12.62
C LYS A 79 -2.05 -0.53 11.62
N GLY A 80 -1.36 0.16 10.71
CA GLY A 80 -0.42 -0.46 9.77
C GLY A 80 0.79 -1.09 10.46
N LYS A 81 1.34 -0.43 11.49
CA LYS A 81 2.46 -0.98 12.29
C LYS A 81 2.04 -2.23 13.05
N ASP A 82 0.85 -2.22 13.65
CA ASP A 82 0.32 -3.37 14.39
C ASP A 82 0.11 -4.58 13.45
N LEU A 83 -0.36 -4.32 12.22
CA LEU A 83 -0.45 -5.35 11.18
C LEU A 83 0.95 -5.92 10.84
N CYS A 84 1.95 -5.07 10.60
CA CYS A 84 3.30 -5.52 10.32
C CYS A 84 3.89 -6.37 11.46
N ALA A 85 3.62 -6.01 12.72
CA ALA A 85 4.05 -6.80 13.88
C ALA A 85 3.42 -8.20 13.89
N SER A 86 2.16 -8.33 13.45
CA SER A 86 1.50 -9.64 13.32
C SER A 86 2.00 -10.49 12.15
N MET A 87 2.60 -9.87 11.11
CA MET A 87 3.17 -10.57 9.95
C MET A 87 4.61 -11.06 10.18
N ALA A 88 5.31 -10.50 11.17
CA ALA A 88 6.67 -10.88 11.54
C ALA A 88 6.73 -12.07 12.50
N ASN A 89 5.57 -12.62 12.88
CA ASN A 89 5.38 -13.63 13.92
C ASN A 89 4.75 -14.89 13.32
#